data_AF-A0A7S2Y331-F1
#
_entry.id   AF-A0A7S2Y331-F1
#
_cell.length_a   1.000
_cell.length_b   1.000
_cell.length_c   1.000
_cell.angle_alpha   90.00
_cell.angle_beta   90.00
_cell.angle_gamma   90.00
#
_symmetry.space_group_name_H-M   'P 1'
#
loop_
_entity.id
_entity.type
_entity.pdbx_description
1 polymer ?
#
loop_
_entity_poly.entity_id
_entity_poly.type
_entity_poly.pdbx_seq_one_letter_code
_entity_poly.pdbx_strand_id
1 'polypeptide(L)'
;MKFTAFALCLATASAFAPVPLTTRSSTSLEALKEGQTPVVIGVAADSGCGKSTFMRRLTNIFGGDVVGPLGGGFDNGGWETNTLVSDLTTVICLDDFHLNDRNGRKESGLTALDTRENNFDLMYEQISALKSGETISKPIYNHVNGTLDTPETVEPTPIIIIEGLHPMHDERVRDLLDFSLYLDISDDVKLNWKIQRDMEERGHSLESILASIEARKPDFDAYIAPQKAMANLVLEVLPTQLDEEDKKTLRVRCIQQEGVENYNTC
;
A
#
# COMPACT_ATOMS: atom_id res chain seq x y z
N MET A 1 48.62 -2.63 -6.16
CA MET A 1 47.24 -3.16 -6.19
C MET A 1 46.38 -2.11 -6.87
N LYS A 2 45.78 -2.44 -8.02
CA LYS A 2 45.00 -1.50 -8.85
C LYS A 2 43.57 -1.39 -8.27
N PHE A 3 43.10 -0.17 -8.08
CA PHE A 3 41.69 0.12 -7.79
C PHE A 3 40.93 0.24 -9.10
N THR A 4 39.81 -0.48 -9.23
CA THR A 4 38.89 -0.39 -10.36
C THR A 4 37.66 0.38 -9.90
N ALA A 5 37.44 1.56 -10.49
CA ALA A 5 36.22 2.34 -10.30
C ALA A 5 35.06 1.69 -11.05
N PHE A 6 33.90 1.56 -10.41
CA PHE A 6 32.65 1.17 -11.08
C PHE A 6 31.71 2.36 -11.25
N ALA A 7 30.96 2.30 -12.35
CA ALA A 7 30.33 3.39 -13.06
C ALA A 7 29.25 4.17 -12.30
N LEU A 8 29.28 5.49 -12.49
CA LEU A 8 28.20 6.42 -12.17
C LEU A 8 27.08 6.26 -13.21
N CYS A 9 25.93 5.70 -12.82
CA CYS A 9 24.77 5.62 -13.69
C CYS A 9 23.94 6.91 -13.54
N LEU A 10 24.12 7.85 -14.46
CA LEU A 10 23.26 9.03 -14.61
C LEU A 10 21.94 8.60 -15.25
N ALA A 11 20.87 8.49 -14.46
CA ALA A 11 19.51 8.35 -14.99
C ALA A 11 18.99 9.75 -15.38
N THR A 12 18.67 9.94 -16.66
CA THR A 12 18.04 11.16 -17.16
C THR A 12 16.54 11.16 -16.86
N ALA A 13 15.97 12.35 -16.65
CA ALA A 13 14.59 12.59 -16.22
C ALA A 13 13.48 12.20 -17.22
N SER A 14 13.77 11.40 -18.27
CA SER A 14 12.76 10.96 -19.24
C SER A 14 11.98 9.71 -18.82
N ALA A 15 12.26 9.16 -17.63
CA ALA A 15 11.56 7.98 -17.09
C ALA A 15 10.15 8.28 -16.53
N PHE A 16 9.66 9.52 -16.67
CA PHE A 16 8.38 10.01 -16.12
C PHE A 16 7.27 10.22 -17.17
N ALA A 17 7.48 9.81 -18.42
CA ALA A 17 6.41 9.91 -19.43
C ALA A 17 5.30 8.89 -19.13
N PRO A 18 4.02 9.30 -19.03
CA PRO A 18 2.91 8.35 -18.96
C PRO A 18 2.83 7.57 -20.28
N VAL A 19 2.88 6.25 -20.19
CA VAL A 19 2.59 5.37 -21.34
C VAL A 19 1.09 5.45 -21.60
N PRO A 20 0.63 5.62 -22.87
CA PRO A 20 -0.79 5.69 -23.16
C PRO A 20 -1.46 4.36 -22.80
N LEU A 21 -2.57 4.41 -22.07
CA LEU A 21 -3.42 3.26 -21.80
C LEU A 21 -3.99 2.77 -23.14
N THR A 22 -3.48 1.66 -23.68
CA THR A 22 -4.09 1.01 -24.84
C THR A 22 -5.34 0.29 -24.42
N THR A 23 -6.49 0.76 -24.88
CA THR A 23 -7.77 0.04 -24.76
C THR A 23 -7.77 -1.16 -25.71
N ARG A 24 -7.59 -2.36 -25.16
CA ARG A 24 -7.86 -3.64 -25.84
C ARG A 24 -8.92 -4.42 -25.06
N SER A 25 -9.77 -5.12 -25.80
CA SER A 25 -11.05 -5.67 -25.35
C SER A 25 -10.94 -6.89 -24.42
N SER A 26 -11.86 -6.94 -23.45
CA SER A 26 -12.37 -8.10 -22.70
C SER A 26 -11.35 -9.20 -22.39
N THR A 27 -10.69 -9.11 -21.24
CA THR A 27 -9.80 -10.17 -20.74
C THR A 27 -10.40 -10.79 -19.49
N SER A 28 -10.68 -12.08 -19.58
CA SER A 28 -10.87 -12.97 -18.44
C SER A 28 -9.60 -12.92 -17.58
N LEU A 29 -9.75 -12.56 -16.30
CA LEU A 29 -8.72 -12.76 -15.29
C LEU A 29 -8.22 -14.22 -15.40
N GLU A 30 -6.92 -14.45 -15.49
CA GLU A 30 -6.40 -15.82 -15.37
C GLU A 30 -6.64 -16.28 -13.92
N ALA A 31 -7.74 -16.99 -13.71
CA ALA A 31 -8.10 -17.55 -12.42
C ALA A 31 -6.96 -18.46 -11.91
N LEU A 32 -6.78 -18.46 -10.59
CA LEU A 32 -5.88 -19.37 -9.89
C LEU A 32 -6.02 -20.80 -10.43
N LYS A 33 -4.91 -21.41 -10.86
CA LYS A 33 -4.93 -22.75 -11.44
C LYS A 33 -5.30 -23.78 -10.35
N GLU A 34 -6.00 -24.84 -10.74
CA GLU A 34 -6.37 -25.91 -9.81
C GLU A 34 -5.13 -26.49 -9.11
N GLY A 35 -5.15 -26.48 -7.76
CA GLY A 35 -4.04 -26.94 -6.92
C GLY A 35 -2.89 -25.93 -6.70
N GLN A 36 -2.99 -24.71 -7.25
CA GLN A 36 -2.05 -23.63 -6.95
C GLN A 36 -2.44 -22.92 -5.65
N THR A 37 -1.47 -22.71 -4.76
CA THR A 37 -1.65 -21.86 -3.57
C THR A 37 -1.22 -20.43 -3.91
N PRO A 38 -2.07 -19.41 -3.66
CA PRO A 38 -1.68 -18.01 -3.79
C PRO A 38 -0.52 -17.64 -2.88
N VAL A 39 0.36 -16.77 -3.40
CA VAL A 39 1.38 -16.08 -2.61
C VAL A 39 0.79 -14.81 -2.05
N VAL A 40 0.86 -14.61 -0.73
CA VAL A 40 0.32 -13.43 -0.05
C VAL A 40 1.46 -12.49 0.37
N ILE A 41 1.39 -11.23 -0.07
CA ILE A 41 2.38 -10.19 0.21
C ILE A 41 1.73 -9.10 1.06
N GLY A 42 2.32 -8.77 2.20
CA GLY A 42 1.86 -7.66 3.05
C GLY A 42 2.66 -6.38 2.79
N VAL A 43 2.00 -5.25 2.62
CA VAL A 43 2.66 -3.95 2.40
C VAL A 43 2.14 -2.90 3.38
N ALA A 44 2.90 -2.66 4.45
CA ALA A 44 2.57 -1.60 5.40
C ALA A 44 3.05 -0.26 4.87
N ALA A 45 2.13 0.69 4.76
CA ALA A 45 2.48 2.07 4.49
C ALA A 45 1.39 3.05 4.89
N ASP A 46 1.81 4.15 5.52
CA ASP A 46 0.93 5.26 5.93
C ASP A 46 0.22 5.91 4.71
N SER A 47 -0.82 6.69 4.97
CA SER A 47 -1.46 7.51 3.94
C SER A 47 -0.47 8.53 3.35
N GLY A 48 -0.57 8.78 2.04
CA GLY A 48 0.24 9.81 1.36
C GLY A 48 1.71 9.47 1.08
N CYS A 49 2.20 8.31 1.52
CA CYS A 49 3.59 7.85 1.36
C CYS A 49 4.00 7.38 -0.05
N GLY A 50 3.10 7.47 -1.04
CA GLY A 50 3.34 6.95 -2.39
C GLY A 50 2.93 5.48 -2.59
N LYS A 51 2.14 4.90 -1.67
CA LYS A 51 1.64 3.52 -1.73
C LYS A 51 1.02 3.16 -3.09
N SER A 52 0.12 3.98 -3.64
CA SER A 52 -0.48 3.71 -4.95
C SER A 52 0.55 3.69 -6.08
N THR A 53 1.58 4.53 -6.02
CA THR A 53 2.70 4.51 -6.98
C THR A 53 3.53 3.24 -6.82
N PHE A 54 3.77 2.81 -5.59
CA PHE A 54 4.50 1.59 -5.29
C PHE A 54 3.72 0.34 -5.74
N MET A 55 2.41 0.27 -5.46
CA MET A 55 1.52 -0.82 -5.90
C MET A 55 1.50 -0.93 -7.42
N ARG A 56 1.35 0.18 -8.15
CA ARG A 56 1.40 0.18 -9.63
C ARG A 56 2.73 -0.36 -10.17
N ARG A 57 3.85 -0.11 -9.49
CA ARG A 57 5.15 -0.66 -9.89
C ARG A 57 5.23 -2.16 -9.62
N LEU A 58 4.76 -2.62 -8.46
CA LEU A 58 4.72 -4.05 -8.13
C LEU A 58 3.83 -4.82 -9.10
N THR A 59 2.61 -4.36 -9.37
CA THR A 59 1.70 -5.00 -10.32
C THR A 59 2.31 -5.08 -11.72
N ASN A 60 3.01 -4.04 -12.17
CA ASN A 60 3.71 -4.06 -13.46
C ASN A 60 4.89 -5.05 -13.51
N ILE A 61 5.56 -5.30 -12.38
CA ILE A 61 6.65 -6.29 -12.30
C ILE A 61 6.10 -7.71 -12.33
N PHE A 62 5.04 -7.99 -11.57
CA PHE A 62 4.40 -9.30 -11.57
C PHE A 62 3.73 -9.63 -12.90
N GLY A 63 3.36 -8.61 -13.67
CA GLY A 63 2.79 -8.74 -15.00
C GLY A 63 1.26 -8.70 -14.98
N GLY A 64 0.69 -8.92 -16.16
CA GLY A 64 -0.72 -8.72 -16.46
C GLY A 64 -0.86 -7.68 -17.57
N ASP A 65 -1.58 -8.05 -18.62
CA ASP A 65 -1.80 -7.16 -19.77
C ASP A 65 -2.84 -6.08 -19.45
N VAL A 66 -3.61 -6.29 -18.37
CA VAL A 66 -4.66 -5.41 -17.89
C VAL A 66 -4.53 -5.24 -16.38
N VAL A 67 -4.21 -4.02 -15.93
CA VAL A 67 -4.30 -3.62 -14.52
C VAL A 67 -5.42 -2.60 -14.40
N GLY A 68 -6.42 -2.91 -13.59
CA GLY A 68 -7.57 -2.03 -13.40
C GLY A 68 -8.24 -2.22 -12.05
N PRO A 69 -9.12 -1.27 -11.66
CA PRO A 69 -10.04 -1.52 -10.55
C PRO A 69 -10.90 -2.76 -10.85
N LEU A 70 -11.23 -3.54 -9.82
CA LEU A 70 -12.14 -4.69 -9.93
C LEU A 70 -13.55 -4.28 -10.41
N GLY A 71 -13.93 -3.02 -10.15
CA GLY A 71 -15.14 -2.36 -10.64
C GLY A 71 -14.85 -1.34 -11.76
N GLY A 72 -15.89 -0.85 -12.42
CA GLY A 72 -15.78 -0.04 -13.65
C GLY A 72 -15.32 1.41 -13.49
N GLY A 73 -14.92 1.88 -12.29
CA GLY A 73 -14.75 3.30 -12.02
C GLY A 73 -16.06 4.10 -12.17
N PHE A 74 -16.06 5.37 -11.76
CA PHE A 74 -17.26 6.22 -11.78
C PHE A 74 -17.90 6.36 -13.17
N ASP A 75 -17.13 6.13 -14.24
CA ASP A 75 -17.58 6.26 -15.61
C ASP A 75 -18.15 4.93 -16.11
N ASN A 76 -19.48 4.87 -16.31
CA ASN A 76 -20.30 3.73 -16.76
C ASN A 76 -21.04 2.92 -15.67
N GLY A 77 -21.36 3.54 -14.53
CA GLY A 77 -22.24 2.92 -13.51
C GLY A 77 -21.54 1.89 -12.63
N GLY A 78 -20.20 1.95 -12.54
CA GLY A 78 -19.43 1.22 -11.55
C GLY A 78 -19.62 1.78 -10.13
N TRP A 79 -19.33 0.97 -9.12
CA TRP A 79 -19.22 1.40 -7.73
C TRP A 79 -17.75 1.70 -7.37
N GLU A 80 -17.52 2.43 -6.28
CA GLU A 80 -16.17 2.69 -5.77
C GLU A 80 -15.53 1.37 -5.33
N THR A 81 -14.29 1.10 -5.74
CA THR A 81 -13.52 -0.04 -5.25
C THR A 81 -12.09 0.37 -4.98
N ASN A 82 -11.52 -0.19 -3.91
CA ASN A 82 -10.10 -0.07 -3.61
C ASN A 82 -9.29 -1.25 -4.15
N THR A 83 -9.98 -2.25 -4.72
CA THR A 83 -9.36 -3.48 -5.21
C THR A 83 -8.81 -3.26 -6.60
N LEU A 84 -7.51 -3.50 -6.78
CA LEU A 84 -6.87 -3.54 -8.09
C LEU A 84 -6.65 -4.98 -8.50
N VAL A 85 -6.98 -5.32 -9.74
CA VAL A 85 -6.77 -6.66 -10.29
C VAL A 85 -5.97 -6.60 -11.57
N SER A 86 -5.14 -7.63 -11.74
CA SER A 86 -4.54 -8.06 -12.99
C SER A 86 -4.70 -9.56 -13.16
N ASP A 87 -4.25 -10.09 -14.30
CA ASP A 87 -4.28 -11.53 -14.59
C ASP A 87 -3.56 -12.36 -13.52
N LEU A 88 -2.60 -11.77 -12.81
CA LEU A 88 -1.76 -12.48 -11.83
C LEU A 88 -1.90 -11.96 -10.40
N THR A 89 -2.40 -10.73 -10.22
CA THR A 89 -2.33 -10.04 -8.94
C THR A 89 -3.66 -9.43 -8.53
N THR A 90 -4.06 -9.65 -7.29
CA THR A 90 -5.15 -8.93 -6.61
C THR A 90 -4.56 -8.09 -5.49
N VAL A 91 -4.79 -6.78 -5.50
CA VAL A 91 -4.37 -5.85 -4.45
C VAL A 91 -5.61 -5.45 -3.64
N ILE A 92 -5.57 -5.67 -2.33
CA ILE A 92 -6.64 -5.38 -1.37
C ILE A 92 -6.18 -4.28 -0.42
N CYS A 93 -6.94 -3.19 -0.35
CA CYS A 93 -6.75 -2.13 0.64
C CYS A 93 -7.33 -2.56 1.99
N LEU A 94 -6.54 -2.47 3.06
CA LEU A 94 -6.96 -2.88 4.39
C LEU A 94 -7.93 -1.90 5.07
N ASP A 95 -8.09 -0.69 4.54
CA ASP A 95 -9.13 0.25 5.00
C ASP A 95 -10.54 -0.34 4.79
N ASP A 96 -10.71 -1.30 3.87
CA ASP A 96 -11.97 -2.02 3.65
C ASP A 96 -12.42 -2.81 4.90
N PHE A 97 -11.50 -3.15 5.81
CA PHE A 97 -11.78 -3.84 7.06
C PHE A 97 -12.01 -2.90 8.25
N HIS A 98 -12.22 -1.60 8.02
CA HIS A 98 -12.62 -0.68 9.09
C HIS A 98 -13.94 -1.08 9.74
N LEU A 99 -14.02 -0.95 11.08
CA LEU A 99 -15.23 -1.17 11.85
C LEU A 99 -16.22 0.01 11.74
N ASN A 100 -15.69 1.24 11.71
CA ASN A 100 -16.51 2.44 11.55
C ASN A 100 -16.17 3.20 10.28
N ASP A 101 -17.19 3.87 9.76
CA ASP A 101 -17.05 4.87 8.72
C ASP A 101 -16.40 6.18 9.25
N ARG A 102 -16.22 7.17 8.37
CA ARG A 102 -15.56 8.44 8.75
C ARG A 102 -16.33 9.21 9.84
N ASN A 103 -17.65 9.11 9.90
CA ASN A 103 -18.44 9.79 10.93
C ASN A 103 -18.48 9.00 12.23
N GLY A 104 -18.60 7.66 12.16
CA GLY A 104 -18.48 6.79 13.32
C GLY A 104 -17.16 6.98 14.06
N ARG A 105 -16.04 7.17 13.34
CA ARG A 105 -14.75 7.52 13.96
C ARG A 105 -14.72 8.90 14.62
N LYS A 106 -15.46 9.88 14.10
CA LYS A 106 -15.61 11.19 14.78
C LYS A 106 -16.40 11.05 16.07
N GLU A 107 -17.38 10.16 16.11
CA GLU A 107 -18.18 9.88 17.31
C GLU A 107 -17.39 9.07 18.34
N SER A 108 -16.62 8.06 17.91
CA SER A 108 -15.76 7.26 18.79
C SER A 108 -14.55 8.05 19.30
N GLY A 109 -14.11 9.06 18.54
CA GLY A 109 -12.89 9.83 18.79
C GLY A 109 -11.61 9.06 18.46
N LEU A 110 -11.71 7.88 17.84
CA LEU A 110 -10.57 7.07 17.45
C LEU A 110 -10.11 7.41 16.03
N THR A 111 -8.80 7.31 15.80
CA THR A 111 -8.25 7.48 14.46
C THR A 111 -8.30 6.17 13.69
N ALA A 112 -8.17 6.22 12.36
CA ALA A 112 -8.04 5.01 11.54
C ALA A 112 -6.77 4.19 11.85
N LEU A 113 -5.79 4.77 12.55
CA LEU A 113 -4.58 4.04 12.98
C LEU A 113 -4.83 3.19 14.23
N ASP A 114 -5.86 3.53 15.02
CA ASP A 114 -6.19 2.79 16.23
C ASP A 114 -6.69 1.38 15.86
N THR A 115 -6.14 0.38 16.53
CA THR A 115 -6.42 -1.02 16.22
C THR A 115 -7.87 -1.39 16.54
N ARG A 116 -8.54 -0.64 17.43
CA ARG A 116 -9.97 -0.82 17.74
C ARG A 116 -10.89 -0.34 16.62
N GLU A 117 -10.37 0.32 15.60
CA GLU A 117 -11.11 0.75 14.41
C GLU A 117 -11.02 -0.26 13.24
N ASN A 118 -10.37 -1.41 13.45
CA ASN A 118 -10.11 -2.41 12.41
C ASN A 118 -10.66 -3.79 12.82
N ASN A 119 -11.35 -4.46 11.90
CA ASN A 119 -11.89 -5.79 12.11
C ASN A 119 -10.87 -6.86 11.71
N PHE A 120 -9.94 -7.16 12.62
CA PHE A 120 -8.89 -8.15 12.38
C PHE A 120 -9.42 -9.59 12.26
N ASP A 121 -10.57 -9.90 12.87
CA ASP A 121 -11.18 -11.22 12.73
C ASP A 121 -11.67 -11.45 11.30
N LEU A 122 -12.39 -10.48 10.72
CA LEU A 122 -12.83 -10.54 9.33
C LEU A 122 -11.64 -10.49 8.36
N MET A 123 -10.62 -9.68 8.67
CA MET A 123 -9.40 -9.62 7.87
C MET A 123 -8.71 -10.99 7.82
N TYR A 124 -8.48 -11.62 8.98
CA TYR A 124 -7.90 -12.96 9.03
C TYR A 124 -8.74 -14.00 8.29
N GLU A 125 -10.05 -14.03 8.54
CA GLU A 125 -10.98 -14.96 7.88
C GLU A 125 -10.88 -14.85 6.36
N GLN A 126 -10.97 -13.64 5.81
CA GLN A 126 -11.03 -13.42 4.38
C GLN A 126 -9.67 -13.61 3.69
N ILE A 127 -8.56 -13.18 4.30
CA ILE A 127 -7.23 -13.42 3.73
C ILE A 127 -6.87 -14.91 3.80
N SER A 128 -7.28 -15.63 4.84
CA SER A 128 -7.11 -17.08 4.92
C SER A 128 -7.93 -17.82 3.86
N ALA A 129 -9.17 -17.41 3.62
CA ALA A 129 -10.03 -17.98 2.58
C ALA A 129 -9.41 -17.77 1.19
N LEU A 130 -8.97 -16.55 0.89
CA LEU A 130 -8.27 -16.23 -0.35
C LEU A 130 -7.00 -17.06 -0.54
N LYS A 131 -6.15 -17.19 0.50
CA LYS A 131 -4.94 -18.05 0.45
C LYS A 131 -5.26 -19.53 0.26
N SER A 132 -6.48 -19.96 0.61
CA SER A 132 -6.97 -21.32 0.39
C SER A 132 -7.62 -21.51 -0.99
N GLY A 133 -7.63 -20.48 -1.84
CA GLY A 133 -8.25 -20.53 -3.16
C GLY A 133 -9.77 -20.32 -3.14
N GLU A 134 -10.32 -19.75 -2.06
CA GLU A 134 -11.75 -19.48 -1.91
C GLU A 134 -12.10 -18.02 -2.23
N THR A 135 -13.26 -17.83 -2.87
CA THR A 135 -13.83 -16.50 -3.15
C THR A 135 -14.41 -15.88 -1.88
N ILE A 136 -14.22 -14.58 -1.70
CA ILE A 136 -14.73 -13.83 -0.54
C ILE A 136 -15.74 -12.75 -0.94
N SER A 137 -16.55 -12.32 0.03
CA SER A 137 -17.40 -11.14 -0.05
C SER A 137 -16.78 -10.03 0.80
N LYS A 138 -15.92 -9.22 0.20
CA LYS A 138 -15.10 -8.23 0.90
C LYS A 138 -15.86 -6.91 1.04
N PRO A 139 -15.97 -6.32 2.23
CA PRO A 139 -16.50 -4.96 2.38
C PRO A 139 -15.72 -3.93 1.54
N ILE A 140 -16.30 -2.73 1.40
CA ILE A 140 -15.66 -1.61 0.71
C ILE A 140 -15.71 -0.40 1.63
N TYR A 141 -14.55 0.20 1.90
CA TYR A 141 -14.49 1.52 2.51
C TYR A 141 -14.34 2.58 1.42
N ASN A 142 -15.38 3.36 1.19
CA ASN A 142 -15.43 4.34 0.12
C ASN A 142 -14.70 5.63 0.53
N HIS A 143 -13.56 5.91 -0.09
CA HIS A 143 -12.75 7.09 0.27
C HIS A 143 -13.38 8.42 -0.16
N VAL A 144 -14.27 8.42 -1.16
CA VAL A 144 -14.94 9.63 -1.65
C VAL A 144 -15.94 10.16 -0.62
N ASN A 145 -16.90 9.34 -0.21
CA ASN A 145 -17.95 9.72 0.74
C ASN A 145 -17.58 9.42 2.21
N GLY A 146 -16.59 8.54 2.44
CA GLY A 146 -16.17 8.10 3.76
C GLY A 146 -17.12 7.08 4.42
N THR A 147 -17.91 6.33 3.65
CA THR A 147 -18.87 5.31 4.14
C THR A 147 -18.36 3.89 3.96
N LEU A 148 -19.00 2.93 4.63
CA LEU A 148 -18.87 1.51 4.34
C LEU A 148 -19.95 1.12 3.33
N ASP A 149 -19.53 0.69 2.16
CA ASP A 149 -20.41 0.34 1.03
C ASP A 149 -20.69 -1.17 1.01
N THR A 150 -21.60 -1.59 0.12
CA THR A 150 -21.94 -3.00 -0.08
C THR A 150 -20.69 -3.80 -0.46
N PRO A 151 -20.50 -5.01 0.11
CA PRO A 151 -19.37 -5.87 -0.22
C PRO A 151 -19.28 -6.22 -1.72
N GLU A 152 -18.04 -6.40 -2.20
CA GLU A 152 -17.71 -6.92 -3.53
C GLU A 152 -17.18 -8.35 -3.46
N THR A 153 -17.46 -9.12 -4.52
CA THR A 153 -16.91 -10.46 -4.69
C THR A 153 -15.45 -10.36 -5.14
N VAL A 154 -14.53 -10.95 -4.37
CA VAL A 154 -13.11 -11.04 -4.73
C VAL A 154 -12.72 -12.50 -4.91
N GLU A 155 -12.23 -12.84 -6.10
CA GLU A 155 -11.68 -14.14 -6.42
C GLU A 155 -10.15 -14.16 -6.20
N PRO A 156 -9.58 -15.29 -5.77
CA PRO A 156 -8.14 -15.40 -5.56
C PRO A 156 -7.39 -15.42 -6.90
N THR A 157 -6.29 -14.70 -6.93
CA THR A 157 -5.30 -14.73 -8.01
C THR A 157 -4.00 -15.38 -7.52
N PRO A 158 -3.07 -15.74 -8.42
CA PRO A 158 -1.77 -16.28 -8.03
C PRO A 158 -0.99 -15.47 -6.98
N ILE A 159 -1.14 -14.14 -6.99
CA ILE A 159 -0.48 -13.23 -6.06
C ILE A 159 -1.53 -12.31 -5.42
N ILE A 160 -1.57 -12.30 -4.10
CA ILE A 160 -2.47 -11.44 -3.34
C ILE A 160 -1.62 -10.45 -2.56
N ILE A 161 -1.85 -9.16 -2.77
CA ILE A 161 -1.17 -8.10 -2.04
C ILE A 161 -2.19 -7.47 -1.09
N ILE A 162 -1.94 -7.54 0.22
CA ILE A 162 -2.68 -6.76 1.19
C ILE A 162 -1.87 -5.52 1.55
N GLU A 163 -2.47 -4.35 1.36
CA GLU A 163 -1.81 -3.07 1.57
C GLU A 163 -2.59 -2.21 2.55
N GLY A 164 -1.90 -1.47 3.39
CA GLY A 164 -2.54 -0.49 4.26
C GLY A 164 -1.78 -0.21 5.53
N LEU A 165 -2.51 0.15 6.57
CA LEU A 165 -1.95 0.54 7.88
C LEU A 165 -1.51 -0.67 8.73
N HIS A 166 -2.21 -1.80 8.65
CA HIS A 166 -2.05 -2.91 9.62
C HIS A 166 -1.81 -4.33 9.05
N PRO A 167 -1.11 -4.53 7.91
CA PRO A 167 -0.96 -5.87 7.33
C PRO A 167 -0.14 -6.84 8.19
N MET A 168 0.68 -6.33 9.12
CA MET A 168 1.52 -7.14 10.02
C MET A 168 1.12 -6.99 11.49
N HIS A 169 0.04 -6.29 11.80
CA HIS A 169 -0.35 -6.00 13.18
C HIS A 169 -0.89 -7.25 13.90
N ASP A 170 -1.87 -7.93 13.31
CA ASP A 170 -2.44 -9.16 13.85
C ASP A 170 -1.53 -10.34 13.50
N GLU A 171 -1.16 -11.13 14.51
CA GLU A 171 -0.27 -12.29 14.34
C GLU A 171 -0.83 -13.33 13.37
N ARG A 172 -2.15 -13.56 13.39
CA ARG A 172 -2.79 -14.55 12.52
C ARG A 172 -2.73 -14.12 11.06
N VAL A 173 -2.92 -12.83 10.78
CA VAL A 173 -2.77 -12.27 9.42
C VAL A 173 -1.31 -12.31 8.98
N ARG A 174 -0.40 -11.96 9.89
CA ARG A 174 1.06 -11.98 9.63
C ARG A 174 1.56 -13.38 9.28
N ASP A 175 1.06 -14.42 9.93
CA ASP A 175 1.41 -15.81 9.64
C ASP A 175 0.90 -16.30 8.26
N LEU A 176 -0.03 -15.58 7.65
CA LEU A 176 -0.48 -15.83 6.27
C LEU A 176 0.43 -15.18 5.23
N LEU A 177 1.34 -14.29 5.61
CA LEU A 177 2.21 -13.59 4.65
C LEU A 177 3.40 -14.46 4.24
N ASP A 178 3.62 -14.58 2.93
CA ASP A 178 4.80 -15.23 2.36
C ASP A 178 5.95 -14.22 2.17
N PHE A 179 5.63 -12.92 2.08
CA PHE A 179 6.62 -11.85 2.09
C PHE A 179 6.00 -10.54 2.63
N SER A 180 6.80 -9.71 3.27
CA SER A 180 6.33 -8.47 3.91
C SER A 180 7.24 -7.28 3.62
N LEU A 181 6.61 -6.15 3.32
CA LEU A 181 7.24 -4.87 3.03
C LEU A 181 6.74 -3.78 3.97
N TYR A 182 7.64 -2.89 4.36
CA TYR A 182 7.30 -1.67 5.08
C TYR A 182 7.89 -0.45 4.36
N LEU A 183 7.04 0.52 4.01
CA LEU A 183 7.48 1.80 3.46
C LEU A 183 7.63 2.81 4.58
N ASP A 184 8.88 3.09 4.97
CA ASP A 184 9.20 4.00 6.05
C ASP A 184 9.58 5.39 5.51
N ILE A 185 8.63 6.30 5.50
CA ILE A 185 8.87 7.69 5.06
C ILE A 185 9.11 8.55 6.29
N SER A 186 10.26 9.21 6.37
CA SER A 186 10.56 10.14 7.45
C SER A 186 9.53 11.27 7.56
N ASP A 187 9.33 11.77 8.78
CA ASP A 187 8.41 12.89 9.06
C ASP A 187 8.73 14.13 8.21
N ASP A 188 10.01 14.44 7.97
CA ASP A 188 10.44 15.56 7.12
C ASP A 188 10.00 15.39 5.66
N VAL A 189 10.15 14.18 5.11
CA VAL A 189 9.74 13.89 3.73
C VAL A 189 8.21 13.91 3.62
N LYS A 190 7.50 13.30 4.58
CA LYS A 190 6.03 13.34 4.63
C LYS A 190 5.52 14.77 4.69
N LEU A 191 6.10 15.60 5.56
CA LEU A 191 5.75 17.00 5.72
C LEU A 191 5.99 17.77 4.42
N ASN A 192 7.16 17.62 3.80
CA ASN A 192 7.48 18.30 2.54
C ASN A 192 6.52 17.90 1.40
N TRP A 193 6.21 16.61 1.25
CA TRP A 193 5.22 16.15 0.26
C TRP A 193 3.81 16.67 0.56
N LYS A 194 3.42 16.72 1.83
CA LYS A 194 2.12 17.23 2.26
C LYS A 194 2.00 18.73 2.01
N ILE A 195 3.05 19.50 2.32
CA ILE A 195 3.15 20.93 2.00
C ILE A 195 3.01 21.16 0.50
N GLN A 196 3.78 20.44 -0.32
CA GLN A 196 3.74 20.61 -1.78
C GLN A 196 2.35 20.29 -2.35
N ARG A 197 1.71 19.19 -1.91
CA ARG A 197 0.36 18.83 -2.35
C ARG A 197 -0.72 19.79 -1.84
N ASP A 198 -0.74 20.07 -0.53
CA ASP A 198 -1.86 20.78 0.11
C ASP A 198 -1.77 22.30 -0.04
N MET A 199 -0.58 22.89 -0.18
CA MET A 199 -0.43 24.33 -0.46
C MET A 199 -0.74 24.67 -1.91
N GLU A 200 -0.43 23.80 -2.87
CA GLU A 200 -0.70 24.04 -4.28
C GLU A 200 -2.18 23.83 -4.65
N GLU A 201 -2.90 22.93 -3.96
CA GLU A 201 -4.25 22.53 -4.38
C GLU A 201 -5.40 22.98 -3.46
N ARG A 202 -5.19 23.22 -2.14
CA ARG A 202 -6.31 23.31 -1.17
C ARG A 202 -6.27 24.45 -0.14
N GLY A 203 -5.20 25.26 -0.11
CA GLY A 203 -5.15 26.48 0.72
C GLY A 203 -5.11 26.24 2.24
N HIS A 204 -4.69 25.06 2.70
CA HIS A 204 -4.49 24.79 4.13
C HIS A 204 -3.25 25.52 4.67
N SER A 205 -3.32 26.03 5.90
CA SER A 205 -2.16 26.63 6.57
C SER A 205 -1.15 25.55 6.99
N LEU A 206 0.13 25.88 6.98
CA LEU A 206 1.21 25.02 7.49
C LEU A 206 0.94 24.56 8.93
N GLU A 207 0.38 25.45 9.75
CA GLU A 207 0.02 25.16 11.14
C GLU A 207 -1.03 24.04 11.26
N SER A 208 -2.07 24.07 10.42
CA SER A 208 -3.10 23.01 10.40
C SER A 208 -2.52 21.67 9.95
N ILE A 209 -1.59 21.69 8.99
CA ILE A 209 -0.89 20.49 8.52
C ILE A 209 -0.06 19.87 9.65
N LEU A 210 0.74 20.68 10.35
CA LEU A 210 1.57 20.23 11.47
C LEU A 210 0.71 19.71 12.63
N ALA A 211 -0.36 20.41 12.99
CA ALA A 211 -1.28 19.97 14.04
C ALA A 211 -1.92 18.61 13.70
N SER A 212 -2.28 18.37 12.43
CA SER A 212 -2.82 17.09 12.00
C SER A 212 -1.80 15.95 12.06
N ILE A 213 -0.51 16.22 11.82
CA ILE A 213 0.55 15.22 11.93
C ILE A 213 0.79 14.89 13.40
N GLU A 214 0.94 15.92 14.25
CA GLU A 214 1.17 15.76 15.68
C GLU A 214 0.04 14.99 16.36
N ALA A 215 -1.21 15.28 15.99
CA ALA A 215 -2.37 14.58 16.53
C ALA A 215 -2.42 13.07 16.19
N ARG A 216 -1.79 12.65 15.08
CA ARG A 216 -1.75 11.24 14.64
C ARG A 216 -0.51 10.50 15.15
N LYS A 217 0.52 11.22 15.61
CA LYS A 217 1.81 10.64 16.00
C LYS A 217 1.70 9.59 17.12
N PRO A 218 0.91 9.80 18.20
CA PRO A 218 0.76 8.79 19.24
C PRO A 218 0.25 7.44 18.72
N ASP A 219 -0.79 7.44 17.88
CA ASP A 219 -1.34 6.21 17.31
C ASP A 219 -0.40 5.60 16.25
N PHE A 220 0.32 6.44 15.50
CA PHE A 220 1.33 5.95 14.55
C PHE A 220 2.44 5.20 15.29
N ASP A 221 3.01 5.81 16.32
CA ASP A 221 4.10 5.22 17.12
C ASP A 221 3.62 3.96 17.86
N ALA A 222 2.36 3.92 18.30
CA ALA A 222 1.78 2.78 19.01
C ALA A 222 1.43 1.59 18.10
N TYR A 223 0.89 1.84 16.90
CA TYR A 223 0.23 0.79 16.11
C TYR A 223 0.85 0.55 14.73
N ILE A 224 1.50 1.55 14.13
CA ILE A 224 2.04 1.46 12.77
C ILE A 224 3.54 1.21 12.80
N ALA A 225 4.30 2.09 13.46
CA ALA A 225 5.76 2.01 13.53
C ALA A 225 6.32 0.64 13.99
N PRO A 226 5.71 -0.07 14.96
CA PRO A 226 6.23 -1.36 15.41
C PRO A 226 6.27 -2.44 14.32
N GLN A 227 5.40 -2.35 13.30
CA GLN A 227 5.34 -3.32 12.20
C GLN A 227 6.62 -3.30 11.34
N LYS A 228 7.42 -2.21 11.36
CA LYS A 228 8.72 -2.14 10.66
C LYS A 228 9.66 -3.27 11.06
N ALA A 229 9.64 -3.67 12.32
CA ALA A 229 10.50 -4.75 12.83
C ALA A 229 10.08 -6.15 12.35
N MET A 230 8.88 -6.28 11.79
CA MET A 230 8.32 -7.55 11.32
C MET A 230 8.49 -7.74 9.81
N ALA A 231 8.90 -6.69 9.08
CA ALA A 231 8.99 -6.70 7.63
C ALA A 231 10.27 -7.40 7.13
N ASN A 232 10.13 -8.19 6.06
CA ASN A 232 11.27 -8.80 5.38
C ASN A 232 12.09 -7.75 4.59
N LEU A 233 11.43 -6.70 4.10
CA LEU A 233 12.04 -5.59 3.38
C LEU A 233 11.49 -4.25 3.89
N VAL A 234 12.39 -3.34 4.26
CA VAL A 234 12.04 -1.95 4.56
C VAL A 234 12.64 -1.02 3.53
N LEU A 235 11.80 -0.20 2.89
CA LEU A 235 12.24 0.92 2.07
C LEU A 235 12.11 2.20 2.89
N GLU A 236 13.25 2.70 3.37
CA GLU A 236 13.30 3.90 4.20
C GLU A 236 13.69 5.12 3.36
N VAL A 237 12.86 6.15 3.38
CA VAL A 237 12.99 7.36 2.56
C VAL A 237 13.25 8.57 3.47
N LEU A 238 14.44 9.15 3.31
CA LEU A 238 14.99 10.22 4.12
C LEU A 238 15.30 11.45 3.23
N PRO A 239 15.42 12.65 3.81
CA PRO A 239 16.00 13.79 3.12
C PRO A 239 17.42 13.46 2.63
N THR A 240 17.84 14.07 1.52
CA THR A 240 19.23 13.96 1.07
C THR A 240 20.20 14.52 2.12
N GLN A 241 21.41 13.98 2.11
CA GLN A 241 22.54 14.51 2.90
C GLN A 241 23.58 15.22 2.02
N LEU A 242 23.27 15.35 0.73
CA LEU A 242 24.15 15.99 -0.25
C LEU A 242 24.04 17.52 -0.21
N ASP A 243 22.85 18.03 0.10
CA ASP A 243 22.53 19.45 0.19
C ASP A 243 21.32 19.64 1.14
N GLU A 244 21.45 20.46 2.19
CA GLU A 244 20.39 20.67 3.18
C GLU A 244 19.22 21.49 2.63
N GLU A 245 19.44 22.29 1.59
CA GLU A 245 18.37 23.09 0.96
C GLU A 245 17.59 22.28 -0.10
N ASP A 246 18.13 21.16 -0.57
CA ASP A 246 17.49 20.30 -1.58
C ASP A 246 16.42 19.40 -0.96
N LYS A 247 15.16 19.84 -1.09
CA LYS A 247 13.97 19.09 -0.65
C LYS A 247 13.43 18.10 -1.69
N LYS A 248 14.08 17.95 -2.84
CA LYS A 248 13.62 17.08 -3.95
C LYS A 248 14.42 15.80 -4.03
N THR A 249 15.73 15.86 -3.81
CA THR A 249 16.58 14.66 -3.78
C THR A 249 16.37 13.91 -2.48
N LEU A 250 16.24 12.59 -2.57
CA LEU A 250 15.96 11.71 -1.45
C LEU A 250 17.12 10.75 -1.21
N ARG A 251 17.42 10.48 0.05
CA ARG A 251 18.27 9.36 0.46
C ARG A 251 17.36 8.17 0.75
N VAL A 252 17.49 7.11 -0.05
CA VAL A 252 16.69 5.89 0.12
C VAL A 252 17.57 4.77 0.62
N ARG A 253 17.12 4.07 1.67
CA ARG A 253 17.76 2.85 2.20
C ARG A 253 16.86 1.66 1.93
N CYS A 254 17.45 0.59 1.40
CA CYS A 254 16.83 -0.71 1.24
C CYS A 254 17.38 -1.62 2.36
N ILE A 255 16.57 -1.92 3.36
CA ILE A 255 16.96 -2.71 4.54
C ILE A 255 16.32 -4.08 4.39
N GLN A 256 17.14 -5.12 4.35
CA GLN A 256 16.70 -6.48 4.00
C GLN A 256 16.93 -7.40 5.19
N GLN A 257 15.92 -8.17 5.56
CA GLN A 257 16.03 -9.17 6.61
C GLN A 257 16.87 -10.36 6.13
N GLU A 258 17.90 -10.72 6.90
CA GLU A 258 18.71 -11.90 6.62
C GLU A 258 18.01 -13.18 7.09
N GLY A 259 18.32 -14.31 6.45
CA GLY A 259 17.84 -15.63 6.86
C GLY A 259 16.38 -15.95 6.50
N VAL A 260 15.73 -15.12 5.66
CA VAL A 260 14.41 -15.40 5.12
C VAL A 260 14.52 -16.42 3.99
N GLU A 261 13.68 -17.46 4.01
CA GLU A 261 13.69 -18.51 2.99
C GLU A 261 13.41 -17.92 1.59
N ASN A 262 14.14 -18.38 0.58
CA ASN A 262 13.99 -17.95 -0.81
C ASN A 262 14.22 -16.43 -1.06
N TYR A 263 14.84 -15.72 -0.11
CA TYR A 263 15.18 -14.31 -0.22
C TYR A 263 16.68 -14.07 0.02
N ASN A 264 17.42 -13.79 -1.06
CA ASN A 264 18.85 -13.51 -1.00
C ASN A 264 19.09 -12.01 -0.87
N THR A 265 19.70 -11.59 0.25
CA THR A 265 20.08 -10.19 0.49
C THR A 265 21.29 -9.80 -0.38
N CYS A 266 21.35 -8.53 -0.82
CA CYS A 266 22.42 -8.02 -1.69
C CYS A 266 23.62 -7.44 -0.94
#